data_AF-A0A0F8YCJ0-F1
#
_entry.id   AF-A0A0F8YCJ0-F1
#
_cell.length_a   1.000
_cell.length_b   1.000
_cell.length_c   1.000
_cell.angle_alpha   90.00
_cell.angle_beta   90.00
_cell.angle_gamma   90.00
#
_symmetry.space_group_name_H-M   'P 1'
#
loop_
_entity.id
_entity.type
_entity.pdbx_description
1 polymer ?
#
loop_
_entity_poly.entity_id
_entity_poly.type
_entity_poly.pdbx_seq_one_letter_code
_entity_poly.pdbx_strand_id
1 'polypeptide(L)' 'SMQPDMSHGQWLLITLTAGVGGSLLSIGSAAGVALMGQARGYYTFFGHLKWTPVIALGYGASIMLHLWLNAGLF' A
#
# COMPACT_ATOMS: atom_id res chain seq x y z
N SER A 1 25.07 -7.95 -13.23
CA SER A 1 23.76 -8.44 -12.74
C SER A 1 22.98 -7.25 -12.20
N MET A 2 21.66 -7.15 -12.44
CA MET A 2 20.81 -6.13 -11.82
C MET A 2 20.26 -6.67 -10.49
N GLN A 3 21.14 -6.83 -9.51
CA GLN A 3 20.74 -7.18 -8.16
C GLN A 3 21.44 -6.20 -7.22
N PRO A 4 20.86 -5.01 -7.00
CA PRO A 4 21.42 -4.08 -6.03
C PRO A 4 21.41 -4.72 -4.65
N ASP A 5 22.53 -4.65 -3.93
CA ASP A 5 22.58 -5.05 -2.52
C ASP A 5 21.65 -4.13 -1.71
N MET A 6 20.59 -4.71 -1.16
CA MET A 6 19.66 -4.01 -0.26
C MET A 6 19.74 -4.66 1.12
N SER A 7 19.81 -3.82 2.16
CA SER A 7 19.74 -4.32 3.53
C SER A 7 18.38 -4.97 3.80
N HIS A 8 18.33 -5.86 4.79
CA HIS A 8 17.09 -6.56 5.15
C HIS A 8 15.96 -5.58 5.50
N GLY A 9 16.27 -4.51 6.24
CA GLY A 9 15.31 -3.44 6.55
C GLY A 9 14.74 -2.77 5.29
N GLN A 10 15.58 -2.44 4.31
CA GLN A 10 15.10 -1.87 3.04
C GLN A 10 14.22 -2.84 2.24
N TRP A 11 14.50 -4.15 2.30
CA TRP A 11 13.67 -5.17 1.65
C TRP A 11 12.28 -5.29 2.30
N LEU A 12 12.22 -5.22 3.63
CA LEU A 12 10.95 -5.20 4.35
C LEU A 12 10.17 -3.90 4.08
N LEU A 13 10.86 -2.76 4.00
CA LEU A 13 10.23 -1.49 3.68
C LEU A 13 9.65 -1.46 2.26
N ILE A 14 10.39 -2.00 1.27
CA ILE A 14 9.92 -2.00 -0.12
C ILE A 14 8.73 -2.93 -0.32
N THR A 15 8.71 -4.08 0.35
CA THR A 15 7.57 -5.00 0.31
C THR A 15 6.33 -4.42 0.95
N LEU A 16 6.49 -3.76 2.11
CA LEU A 16 5.40 -3.04 2.75
C LEU A 16 4.85 -1.94 1.84
N THR A 17 5.72 -1.08 1.31
CA THR A 17 5.30 0.07 0.50
C THR A 17 4.69 -0.37 -0.83
N ALA A 18 5.23 -1.39 -1.49
CA ALA A 18 4.63 -1.98 -2.68
C ALA A 18 3.27 -2.64 -2.38
N GLY A 19 3.17 -3.38 -1.28
CA GLY A 19 1.93 -4.07 -0.89
C GLY A 19 0.81 -3.10 -0.51
N VAL A 20 1.07 -2.20 0.45
CA VAL A 20 0.06 -1.24 0.95
C VAL A 20 -0.19 -0.12 -0.07
N GLY A 21 0.84 0.31 -0.79
CA GLY A 21 0.73 1.36 -1.80
C GLY A 21 -0.23 1.01 -2.95
N GLY A 22 -0.37 -0.28 -3.28
CA GLY A 22 -1.35 -0.75 -4.25
C GLY A 22 -2.79 -0.35 -3.92
N SER A 23 -3.14 -0.19 -2.63
CA SER A 23 -4.49 0.20 -2.21
C SER A 23 -4.82 1.68 -2.41
N LEU A 24 -3.83 2.53 -2.72
CA LEU A 24 -4.05 3.98 -2.94
C LEU A 24 -5.00 4.25 -4.12
N LEU A 25 -4.93 3.39 -5.14
CA LEU A 25 -5.89 3.35 -6.24
C LEU A 25 -6.70 2.07 -6.12
N SER A 26 -8.02 2.11 -6.30
CA SER A 26 -8.84 0.89 -6.17
C SER A 26 -8.45 -0.19 -7.19
N ILE A 27 -7.88 0.20 -8.33
CA ILE A 27 -7.34 -0.70 -9.36
C ILE A 27 -5.95 -1.24 -9.04
N GLY A 28 -5.23 -0.63 -8.10
CA GLY A 28 -3.85 -1.03 -7.73
C GLY A 28 -3.79 -2.26 -6.82
N SER A 29 -4.95 -2.82 -6.44
CA SER A 29 -5.05 -4.01 -5.59
C SER A 29 -6.12 -4.96 -6.12
N ALA A 30 -5.81 -6.27 -6.16
CA ALA A 30 -6.73 -7.31 -6.59
C ALA A 30 -8.04 -7.29 -5.78
N ALA A 31 -7.97 -7.00 -4.47
CA ALA A 31 -9.14 -6.87 -3.62
C ALA A 31 -10.04 -5.69 -4.05
N GLY A 32 -9.45 -4.55 -4.41
CA GLY A 32 -10.19 -3.39 -4.88
C GLY A 32 -10.87 -3.64 -6.24
N VAL A 33 -10.19 -4.33 -7.16
CA VAL A 33 -10.77 -4.75 -8.45
C VAL A 33 -11.91 -5.75 -8.24
N ALA A 34 -11.73 -6.74 -7.37
CA ALA A 34 -12.77 -7.71 -7.04
C ALA A 34 -14.00 -7.01 -6.42
N LEU A 35 -13.79 -6.09 -5.48
CA LEU A 35 -14.87 -5.34 -4.83
C LEU A 35 -15.62 -4.46 -5.84
N MET A 36 -14.93 -3.78 -6.76
CA MET A 36 -15.60 -3.03 -7.85
C MET A 36 -16.39 -3.94 -8.79
N GLY A 37 -15.91 -5.17 -8.99
CA GLY A 37 -16.61 -6.19 -9.77
C GLY A 37 -17.88 -6.72 -9.10
N GLN A 38 -17.84 -6.93 -7.78
CA GLN A 38 -18.95 -7.48 -6.99
C GLN A 38 -19.98 -6.41 -6.58
N ALA A 39 -19.52 -5.26 -6.09
CA ALA A 39 -20.36 -4.17 -5.59
C ALA A 39 -20.64 -3.10 -6.66
N ARG A 40 -21.01 -3.54 -7.87
CA ARG A 40 -21.29 -2.64 -9.00
C ARG A 40 -22.33 -1.59 -8.61
N GLY A 41 -22.00 -0.31 -8.84
CA GLY A 41 -22.86 0.83 -8.50
C GLY A 41 -22.67 1.40 -7.09
N TYR A 42 -22.19 0.60 -6.13
CA TYR A 42 -21.92 1.04 -4.75
C TYR A 42 -20.47 1.41 -4.52
N TYR A 43 -19.55 0.66 -5.13
CA TYR A 43 -18.11 0.89 -5.03
C TYR A 43 -17.52 1.16 -6.41
N THR A 44 -17.06 2.40 -6.63
CA THR A 44 -16.52 2.88 -7.91
C THR A 44 -15.12 3.45 -7.72
N PHE A 45 -14.36 3.56 -8.82
CA PHE A 45 -13.03 4.17 -8.80
C PHE A 45 -13.05 5.59 -8.23
N PHE A 46 -13.97 6.45 -8.68
CA PHE A 46 -14.11 7.81 -8.16
C PHE A 46 -14.58 7.85 -6.70
N GLY A 47 -15.45 6.91 -6.31
CA GLY A 47 -15.85 6.73 -4.92
C GLY A 47 -14.66 6.40 -4.02
N HIS A 48 -13.76 5.52 -4.47
CA HIS A 48 -12.51 5.21 -3.77
C HIS A 48 -11.56 6.40 -3.74
N LEU A 49 -11.45 7.16 -4.85
CA LEU A 49 -10.59 8.33 -4.94
C LEU A 49 -10.94 9.41 -3.90
N LYS A 50 -12.23 9.56 -3.59
CA LYS A 50 -12.70 10.43 -2.49
C LYS A 50 -12.09 10.03 -1.12
N TRP A 51 -11.85 8.74 -0.91
CA TRP A 51 -11.27 8.19 0.32
C TRP A 51 -9.75 8.04 0.26
N THR A 52 -9.12 8.24 -0.89
CA THR A 52 -7.66 8.16 -1.05
C THR A 52 -6.89 8.97 0.00
N PRO A 53 -7.28 10.18 0.44
CA PRO A 53 -6.56 10.88 1.50
C PRO A 53 -6.49 10.10 2.83
N VAL A 54 -7.57 9.43 3.21
CA VAL A 54 -7.63 8.61 4.43
C VAL A 54 -6.78 7.35 4.26
N ILE A 55 -6.82 6.74 3.07
CA ILE A 55 -6.01 5.56 2.74
C ILE A 55 -4.51 5.93 2.70
N ALA A 56 -4.18 7.11 2.16
CA ALA A 56 -2.82 7.64 2.13
C ALA A 56 -2.29 7.93 3.54
N LEU A 57 -3.15 8.39 4.45
CA LEU A 57 -2.79 8.50 5.87
C LEU A 57 -2.46 7.12 6.45
N GLY A 58 -3.28 6.11 6.18
CA GLY A 58 -2.99 4.72 6.58
C GLY A 58 -1.67 4.18 6.01
N TYR A 59 -1.38 4.48 4.73
CA TYR A 59 -0.11 4.16 4.09
C TYR A 59 1.07 4.81 4.82
N GLY A 60 1.00 6.13 5.09
CA GLY A 60 2.03 6.83 5.85
C GLY A 60 2.21 6.27 7.27
N ALA A 61 1.11 6.02 7.97
CA ALA A 61 1.12 5.41 9.30
C ALA A 61 1.77 4.01 9.30
N SER A 62 1.52 3.20 8.26
CA SER A 62 2.13 1.88 8.11
C SER A 62 3.65 1.96 7.99
N ILE A 63 4.16 2.95 7.25
CA ILE A 63 5.61 3.19 7.10
C ILE A 63 6.20 3.64 8.42
N MET A 64 5.59 4.60 9.10
CA MET A 64 6.08 5.11 10.39
C MET A 64 6.14 3.99 11.43
N LEU A 65 5.08 3.17 11.51
CA LEU A 65 5.04 2.01 12.40
C LEU A 65 6.10 0.97 12.03
N HIS A 66 6.33 0.73 10.74
CA HIS A 66 7.37 -0.18 10.27
C HIS A 66 8.77 0.27 10.68
N LEU A 67 9.10 1.56 10.46
CA LEU A 67 10.38 2.13 10.87
C LEU A 67 10.57 2.08 12.39
N TRP A 68 9.50 2.32 13.16
CA TRP A 68 9.56 2.26 14.61
C TRP A 68 9.78 0.83 15.14
N LEU A 69 9.03 -0.15 14.64
CA LEU A 69 9.15 -1.55 15.06
C LEU A 69 10.46 -2.20 14.60
N ASN A 70 10.98 -1.78 13.45
CA ASN A 70 12.20 -2.34 12.85
C ASN A 70 13.40 -1.39 13.00
N ALA A 71 13.39 -0.49 13.98
CA ALA A 71 14.45 0.51 14.16
C ALA A 71 15.87 -0.07 14.26
N GLY A 72 16.04 -1.33 14.68
CA GLY A 72 17.34 -2.01 14.71
C GLY A 72 17.82 -2.57 13.36
N LEU A 73 17.01 -2.48 12.30
CA LEU A 73 17.32 -2.94 10.93
C LEU A 73 17.64 -1.79 9.97
N PHE A 74 17.53 -0.54 10.44
CA PHE A 74 17.79 0.71 9.71
C PHE A 74 18.91 1.49 10.38
#